data_AF-A0A6C0LD57-F1
#
_entry.id   AF-A0A6C0LD57-F1
#
_cell.length_a   1.000
_cell.length_b   1.000
_cell.length_c   1.000
_cell.angle_alpha   90.00
_cell.angle_beta   90.00
_cell.angle_gamma   90.00
#
_symmetry.space_group_name_H-M   'P 1'
#
loop_
_entity.id
_entity.type
_entity.pdbx_description
1 polymer ?
#
loop_
_entity_poly.entity_id
_entity_poly.type
_entity_poly.pdbx_seq_one_letter_code
_entity_poly.pdbx_strand_id
1 'polypeptide(L)'
;MLVNSIIPITCYVTNANFVIHSEQKTFSEILDTQRLPCHLQTARVKSFESSLQKIKSVNTENVYDLHDLIGFRFVFYTKEDLLKFYYHVKLEKTILYTKNYITEPKENGYAAMHLRYINEYKECPIKQLECQLYIISDYYNALYGNARRMDKNYTLYF
;
A
#
# COMPACT_ATOMS: atom_id res chain seq x y z
N MET A 1 15.12 21.35 31.35
CA MET A 1 14.45 20.21 30.68
C MET A 1 13.85 20.71 29.39
N LEU A 2 14.52 20.45 28.25
CA LEU A 2 13.91 20.66 26.95
C LEU A 2 12.90 19.53 26.75
N VAL A 3 11.61 19.86 26.79
CA VAL A 3 10.56 18.95 26.39
C VAL A 3 10.75 18.75 24.88
N ASN A 4 11.38 17.64 24.49
CA ASN A 4 11.42 17.19 23.10
C ASN A 4 10.01 16.74 22.70
N SER A 5 9.08 17.67 22.54
CA SER A 5 7.82 17.41 21.84
C SER A 5 8.16 17.27 20.37
N ILE A 6 8.45 16.04 19.93
CA ILE A 6 8.56 15.72 18.50
C ILE A 6 7.15 15.94 17.95
N ILE A 7 6.96 17.05 17.22
CA ILE A 7 5.74 17.26 16.45
C ILE A 7 5.73 16.16 15.39
N PRO A 8 4.74 15.25 15.39
CA PRO A 8 4.66 14.21 14.37
C PRO A 8 4.49 14.90 13.00
N ILE A 9 5.41 14.61 12.08
CA ILE A 9 5.34 15.14 10.72
C ILE A 9 4.29 14.30 9.98
N THR A 10 3.08 14.84 9.88
CA THR A 10 1.94 14.16 9.26
C THR A 10 1.89 14.33 7.73
N CYS A 11 2.53 15.37 7.20
CA CYS A 11 2.46 15.73 5.78
C CYS A 11 3.86 16.09 5.25
N TYR A 12 4.53 15.17 4.55
CA TYR A 12 5.83 15.43 3.89
C TYR A 12 5.91 14.95 2.45
N VAL A 13 4.91 14.20 1.97
CA VAL A 13 4.84 13.77 0.57
C VAL A 13 4.01 14.78 -0.20
N THR A 14 4.68 15.63 -0.99
CA THR A 14 4.03 16.68 -1.78
C THR A 14 2.94 16.11 -2.69
N ASN A 15 1.76 16.73 -2.67
CA ASN A 15 0.61 16.36 -3.51
C ASN A 15 0.11 14.90 -3.36
N ALA A 16 0.42 14.22 -2.25
CA ALA A 16 -0.03 12.85 -2.02
C ALA A 16 -1.55 12.68 -2.09
N ASN A 17 -2.32 13.62 -1.54
CA ASN A 17 -3.78 13.55 -1.56
C ASN A 17 -4.36 13.63 -2.98
N PHE A 18 -3.74 14.41 -3.87
CA PHE A 18 -4.13 14.49 -5.27
C PHE A 18 -3.92 13.13 -5.97
N VAL A 19 -2.75 12.52 -5.76
CA VAL A 19 -2.45 11.17 -6.30
C VAL A 19 -3.42 10.13 -5.74
N ILE A 20 -3.62 10.12 -4.43
CA ILE A 20 -4.55 9.18 -3.76
C ILE A 20 -5.95 9.29 -4.34
N HIS A 21 -6.50 10.51 -4.44
CA HIS A 21 -7.84 10.71 -4.98
C HIS A 21 -7.95 10.26 -6.44
N SER A 22 -6.94 10.58 -7.26
CA SER A 22 -6.94 10.25 -8.68
C SER A 22 -6.85 8.74 -8.91
N GLU A 23 -5.97 8.05 -8.17
CA GLU A 23 -5.85 6.58 -8.22
C GLU A 23 -7.08 5.88 -7.65
N GLN A 24 -7.64 6.37 -6.53
CA GLN A 24 -8.85 5.80 -5.94
C GLN A 24 -10.01 5.86 -6.92
N LYS A 25 -10.17 6.96 -7.67
CA LYS A 25 -11.17 7.07 -8.73
C LYS A 25 -11.00 5.97 -9.78
N THR A 26 -9.80 5.78 -10.32
CA THR A 26 -9.51 4.72 -11.29
C THR A 26 -9.82 3.33 -10.72
N PHE A 27 -9.40 3.05 -9.48
CA PHE A 27 -9.67 1.75 -8.87
C PHE A 27 -11.17 1.52 -8.61
N SER A 28 -11.91 2.53 -8.18
CA SER A 28 -13.36 2.46 -8.02
C SER A 28 -14.06 2.20 -9.35
N GLU A 29 -13.64 2.86 -10.43
CA GLU A 29 -14.17 2.62 -11.78
C GLU A 29 -13.94 1.16 -12.24
N ILE A 30 -12.77 0.58 -11.95
CA ILE A 30 -12.51 -0.84 -12.21
C ILE A 30 -13.47 -1.73 -11.40
N LEU A 31 -13.59 -1.48 -10.09
CA LEU A 31 -14.46 -2.27 -9.22
C LEU A 31 -15.92 -2.23 -9.69
N ASP A 32 -16.42 -1.04 -10.02
CA ASP A 32 -17.82 -0.83 -10.44
C ASP A 32 -18.10 -1.45 -11.82
N THR A 33 -17.22 -1.19 -12.80
CA THR A 33 -17.40 -1.69 -14.17
C THR A 33 -17.38 -3.21 -14.22
N GLN A 34 -16.50 -3.83 -13.42
CA GLN A 34 -16.36 -5.29 -13.35
C GLN A 34 -17.25 -5.94 -12.29
N ARG A 35 -18.05 -5.14 -11.56
CA ARG A 35 -18.96 -5.57 -10.49
C ARG A 35 -18.26 -6.44 -9.45
N LEU A 36 -17.05 -6.03 -9.04
CA LEU A 36 -16.22 -6.79 -8.11
C LEU A 36 -16.52 -6.38 -6.66
N PRO A 37 -17.00 -7.30 -5.81
CA PRO A 37 -17.27 -7.00 -4.42
C PRO A 37 -15.96 -6.81 -3.66
N CYS A 38 -15.67 -5.55 -3.30
CA CYS A 38 -14.54 -5.19 -2.45
C CYS A 38 -15.03 -4.99 -1.01
N HIS A 39 -14.39 -5.66 -0.06
CA HIS A 39 -14.70 -5.52 1.36
C HIS A 39 -14.18 -4.20 1.92
N LEU A 40 -12.95 -3.82 1.55
CA LEU A 40 -12.29 -2.63 2.06
C LEU A 40 -11.35 -2.05 1.02
N GLN A 41 -11.44 -0.73 0.82
CA GLN A 41 -10.48 0.07 0.07
C GLN A 41 -9.87 1.11 1.02
N THR A 42 -8.54 1.10 1.14
CA THR A 42 -7.81 2.10 1.95
C THR A 42 -6.62 2.63 1.17
N ALA A 43 -6.25 3.87 1.46
CA ALA A 43 -5.03 4.48 0.98
C ALA A 43 -4.30 5.09 2.18
N ARG A 44 -2.97 5.11 2.14
CA ARG A 44 -2.18 5.75 3.18
C ARG A 44 -0.94 6.42 2.61
N VAL A 45 -0.50 7.47 3.30
CA VAL A 45 0.85 7.97 3.21
C VAL A 45 1.67 7.35 4.34
N LYS A 46 2.85 6.84 4.02
CA LYS A 46 3.77 6.26 5.01
C LYS A 46 4.27 7.34 5.96
N SER A 47 4.36 7.04 7.26
CA SER A 47 4.86 8.01 8.24
C SER A 47 6.32 8.41 7.96
N PHE A 48 6.66 9.65 8.32
CA PHE A 48 8.01 10.17 8.11
C PHE A 48 9.08 9.31 8.82
N GLU A 49 8.81 8.88 10.05
CA GLU A 49 9.70 8.03 10.85
C GLU A 49 9.94 6.67 10.17
N SER A 50 8.86 6.05 9.66
CA SER A 50 8.96 4.78 8.91
C SER A 50 9.76 4.95 7.62
N SER A 51 9.65 6.11 6.97
CA SER A 51 10.43 6.45 5.78
C SER A 51 11.90 6.67 6.11
N LEU A 52 12.24 7.42 7.16
CA LEU A 52 13.62 7.58 7.62
C LEU A 52 14.30 6.25 7.96
N GLN A 53 13.60 5.35 8.65
CA GLN A 53 14.12 4.01 8.92
C GLN A 53 14.35 3.22 7.61
N LYS A 54 13.45 3.37 6.65
CA LYS A 54 13.54 2.66 5.37
C LYS A 54 14.68 3.19 4.50
N ILE A 55 14.88 4.50 4.44
CA ILE A 55 16.00 5.17 3.74
C ILE A 55 17.34 4.57 4.19
N LYS A 56 17.55 4.44 5.51
CA LYS A 56 18.77 3.80 6.07
C LYS A 56 18.95 2.36 5.59
N SER A 57 17.87 1.59 5.49
CA SER A 57 17.93 0.19 5.04
C SER A 57 18.15 0.02 3.53
N VAL A 58 17.73 1.00 2.73
CA VAL A 58 17.82 0.98 1.26
C VAL A 58 19.07 1.73 0.77
N ASN A 59 19.77 2.43 1.67
CA ASN A 59 20.95 3.22 1.38
C ASN A 59 20.73 4.26 0.26
N THR A 60 19.61 4.97 0.33
CA THR A 60 19.36 6.18 -0.48
C THR A 60 19.47 7.42 0.41
N GLU A 61 19.73 8.58 -0.17
CA GLU A 61 19.71 9.88 0.52
C GLU A 61 18.38 10.63 0.26
N ASN A 62 17.62 10.22 -0.76
CA ASN A 62 16.37 10.88 -1.14
C ASN A 62 15.16 10.03 -0.76
N VAL A 63 14.30 10.58 0.10
CA VAL A 63 13.06 9.91 0.55
C VAL A 63 12.15 9.52 -0.61
N TYR A 64 12.11 10.32 -1.68
CA TYR A 64 11.23 10.10 -2.83
C TYR A 64 11.65 8.92 -3.72
N ASP A 65 12.81 8.31 -3.46
CA ASP A 65 13.21 7.05 -4.09
C ASP A 65 12.51 5.83 -3.47
N LEU A 66 11.92 5.98 -2.28
CA LEU A 66 11.13 4.92 -1.67
C LEU A 66 9.85 4.64 -2.49
N HIS A 67 9.59 3.37 -2.74
CA HIS A 67 8.46 2.93 -3.58
C HIS A 67 7.13 2.80 -2.81
N ASP A 68 7.18 2.82 -1.48
CA ASP A 68 6.04 2.56 -0.59
C ASP A 68 5.60 3.79 0.23
N LEU A 69 5.87 5.00 -0.31
CA LEU A 69 5.46 6.26 0.32
C LEU A 69 3.95 6.48 0.27
N ILE A 70 3.32 6.16 -0.86
CA ILE A 70 1.87 6.10 -1.01
C ILE A 70 1.51 4.65 -1.28
N GLY A 71 0.59 4.12 -0.48
CA GLY A 71 0.19 2.73 -0.52
C GLY A 71 -1.33 2.59 -0.56
N PHE A 72 -1.83 1.75 -1.47
CA PHE A 72 -3.22 1.34 -1.54
C PHE A 72 -3.38 -0.07 -1.00
N ARG A 73 -4.54 -0.34 -0.41
CA ARG A 73 -4.90 -1.68 0.04
C ARG A 73 -6.34 -1.99 -0.31
N PHE A 74 -6.52 -3.14 -0.94
CA PHE A 74 -7.80 -3.71 -1.28
C PHE A 74 -7.96 -5.07 -0.61
N VAL A 75 -9.13 -5.30 -0.03
CA VAL A 75 -9.48 -6.57 0.61
C VAL A 75 -10.69 -7.14 -0.10
N PHE A 76 -10.57 -8.38 -0.58
CA PHE A 76 -11.61 -9.09 -1.31
C PHE A 76 -12.13 -10.26 -0.50
N TYR A 77 -13.38 -10.64 -0.76
CA TYR A 77 -13.97 -11.82 -0.14
C TYR A 77 -13.37 -13.12 -0.68
N THR A 78 -13.02 -13.14 -1.98
CA THR A 78 -12.50 -14.32 -2.65
C THR A 78 -11.18 -14.05 -3.36
N LYS A 79 -10.40 -15.13 -3.57
CA LYS A 79 -9.19 -15.09 -4.40
C LYS A 79 -9.51 -14.75 -5.86
N GLU A 80 -10.66 -15.18 -6.35
CA GLU A 80 -11.07 -14.96 -7.73
C GLU A 80 -11.29 -13.47 -8.02
N ASP A 81 -12.03 -12.77 -7.15
CA ASP A 81 -12.29 -11.34 -7.30
C ASP A 81 -11.00 -10.52 -7.20
N LEU A 82 -10.10 -10.92 -6.29
CA LEU A 82 -8.76 -10.34 -6.18
C LEU A 82 -7.98 -10.47 -7.49
N LEU A 83 -7.98 -11.66 -8.09
CA LEU A 83 -7.23 -11.91 -9.33
C LEU A 83 -7.85 -11.20 -10.53
N LYS A 84 -9.19 -11.08 -10.60
CA LYS A 84 -9.87 -10.26 -11.61
C LYS A 84 -9.49 -8.79 -11.46
N PHE A 85 -9.55 -8.24 -10.25
CA PHE A 85 -9.14 -6.86 -10.00
C PHE A 85 -7.68 -6.64 -10.39
N TYR A 86 -6.78 -7.53 -9.97
CA TYR A 86 -5.36 -7.50 -10.37
C TYR A 86 -5.20 -7.45 -11.89
N TYR A 87 -5.90 -8.32 -12.63
CA TYR A 87 -5.84 -8.34 -14.08
C TYR A 87 -6.18 -6.99 -14.70
N HIS A 88 -7.26 -6.35 -14.27
CA HIS A 88 -7.65 -5.03 -14.77
C HIS A 88 -6.66 -3.93 -14.37
N VAL A 89 -6.12 -3.97 -13.16
CA VAL A 89 -5.05 -3.03 -12.75
C VAL A 89 -3.82 -3.17 -13.64
N LYS A 90 -3.45 -4.38 -14.09
CA LYS A 90 -2.34 -4.56 -15.03
C LYS A 90 -2.60 -3.98 -16.41
N LEU A 91 -3.86 -3.87 -16.83
CA LEU A 91 -4.23 -3.27 -18.11
C LEU A 91 -4.16 -1.73 -18.02
N GLU A 92 -4.56 -1.17 -16.88
CA GLU A 92 -4.61 0.28 -16.66
C GLU A 92 -3.26 0.88 -16.22
N LYS A 93 -2.36 0.10 -15.62
CA LYS A 93 -1.13 0.61 -14.99
C LYS A 93 0.11 -0.07 -15.50
N THR A 94 1.20 0.69 -15.62
CA THR A 94 2.52 0.14 -15.93
C THR A 94 3.15 -0.49 -14.67
N ILE A 95 3.01 -1.82 -14.54
CA ILE A 95 3.52 -2.60 -13.40
C ILE A 95 5.03 -2.81 -13.50
N LEU A 96 5.75 -2.40 -12.46
CA LEU A 96 7.21 -2.57 -12.32
C LEU A 96 7.58 -3.82 -11.52
N TYR A 97 6.70 -4.22 -10.59
CA TYR A 97 6.96 -5.33 -9.69
C TYR A 97 5.66 -6.01 -9.27
N THR A 98 5.68 -7.33 -9.16
CA THR A 98 4.62 -8.12 -8.54
C THR A 98 5.25 -9.18 -7.66
N LYS A 99 4.74 -9.36 -6.44
CA LYS A 99 5.06 -10.50 -5.59
C LYS A 99 3.81 -11.08 -4.96
N ASN A 100 3.60 -12.38 -5.18
CA ASN A 100 2.41 -13.08 -4.75
C ASN A 100 2.68 -13.90 -3.47
N TYR A 101 2.48 -13.27 -2.31
CA TYR A 101 2.58 -13.99 -1.04
C TYR A 101 1.31 -14.80 -0.71
N ILE A 102 0.28 -14.81 -1.56
CA ILE A 102 -0.91 -15.64 -1.35
C ILE A 102 -0.58 -17.10 -1.70
N THR A 103 0.18 -17.33 -2.77
CA THR A 103 0.65 -18.67 -3.15
C THR A 103 1.86 -19.11 -2.34
N GLU A 104 2.70 -18.16 -1.94
CA GLU A 104 3.91 -18.40 -1.15
C GLU A 104 3.94 -17.46 0.07
N PRO A 105 3.17 -17.78 1.12
CA PRO A 105 3.15 -16.98 2.35
C PRO A 105 4.54 -16.87 2.97
N LYS A 106 4.78 -15.77 3.67
CA LYS A 106 6.01 -15.66 4.49
C LYS A 106 5.97 -16.66 5.64
N GLU A 107 7.12 -16.92 6.24
CA GLU A 107 7.27 -17.82 7.40
C GLU A 107 6.30 -17.50 8.55
N ASN A 108 5.97 -16.22 8.75
CA ASN A 108 5.01 -15.80 9.76
C ASN A 108 3.53 -15.96 9.34
N GLY A 109 3.24 -16.57 8.18
CA GLY A 109 1.89 -16.73 7.64
C GLY A 109 1.32 -15.48 6.96
N TYR A 110 2.14 -14.44 6.73
CA TYR A 110 1.70 -13.25 6.01
C TYR A 110 1.45 -13.55 4.53
N ALA A 111 0.22 -13.28 4.07
CA ALA A 111 -0.24 -13.52 2.71
C ALA A 111 -0.93 -12.27 2.13
N ALA A 112 -0.44 -11.82 0.98
CA ALA A 112 -0.95 -10.69 0.20
C ALA A 112 -0.30 -10.67 -1.19
N MET A 113 -0.97 -10.11 -2.19
CA MET A 113 -0.32 -9.76 -3.45
C MET A 113 0.19 -8.34 -3.39
N HIS A 114 1.48 -8.14 -3.66
CA HIS A 114 2.13 -6.82 -3.66
C HIS A 114 2.42 -6.39 -5.08
N LEU A 115 2.04 -5.17 -5.41
CA LEU A 115 2.19 -4.55 -6.72
C LEU A 115 2.95 -3.23 -6.55
N ARG A 116 3.86 -2.94 -7.48
CA ARG A 116 4.41 -1.60 -7.65
C ARG A 116 4.24 -1.17 -9.09
N TYR A 117 3.87 0.08 -9.30
CA TYR A 117 3.62 0.64 -10.61
C TYR A 117 4.07 2.09 -10.68
N ILE A 118 4.26 2.59 -11.90
CA ILE A 118 4.75 3.94 -12.15
C ILE A 118 3.74 4.97 -11.63
N ASN A 119 4.24 6.00 -10.95
CA ASN A 119 3.45 7.21 -10.69
C ASN A 119 3.39 8.06 -11.96
N GLU A 120 2.18 8.26 -12.50
CA GLU A 120 1.95 9.05 -13.72
C GLU A 120 1.76 10.55 -13.44
N TYR A 121 1.58 10.93 -12.17
CA TYR A 121 1.31 12.29 -11.73
C TYR A 121 2.61 13.05 -11.44
N LYS A 122 3.02 13.92 -12.37
CA LYS A 122 4.27 14.69 -12.30
C LYS A 122 4.30 15.70 -11.15
N GLU A 123 3.13 16.09 -10.65
CA GLU A 123 2.95 17.00 -9.53
C GLU A 123 3.41 16.37 -8.20
N CYS A 124 3.54 15.04 -8.13
CA CYS A 124 4.05 14.32 -6.97
C CYS A 124 5.44 13.76 -7.28
N PRO A 125 6.48 14.06 -6.46
CA PRO A 125 7.87 13.72 -6.76
C PRO A 125 8.20 12.22 -6.60
N ILE A 126 7.26 11.40 -6.12
CA ILE A 126 7.47 9.97 -5.96
C ILE A 126 7.48 9.28 -7.33
N LYS A 127 8.33 8.27 -7.48
CA LYS A 127 8.48 7.56 -8.77
C LYS A 127 7.49 6.41 -8.95
N GLN A 128 7.06 5.82 -7.83
CA GLN A 128 6.27 4.59 -7.82
C GLN A 128 5.24 4.62 -6.71
N LEU A 129 4.18 3.85 -6.91
CA LEU A 129 3.12 3.59 -5.94
C LEU A 129 3.12 2.11 -5.57
N GLU A 130 2.69 1.79 -4.34
CA GLU A 130 2.49 0.41 -3.90
C GLU A 130 0.99 0.09 -3.77
N CYS A 131 0.57 -1.08 -4.22
CA CYS A 131 -0.77 -1.61 -3.98
C CYS A 131 -0.69 -3.02 -3.40
N GLN A 132 -1.46 -3.28 -2.34
CA GLN A 132 -1.52 -4.55 -1.66
C GLN A 132 -2.93 -5.13 -1.75
N LEU A 133 -3.05 -6.34 -2.27
CA LEU A 133 -4.33 -7.04 -2.39
C LEU A 133 -4.37 -8.20 -1.39
N TYR A 134 -5.47 -8.32 -0.65
CA TYR A 134 -5.68 -9.36 0.34
C TYR A 134 -6.97 -10.11 0.09
N ILE A 135 -6.99 -11.38 0.48
CA ILE A 135 -8.23 -12.07 0.82
C ILE A 135 -8.57 -11.71 2.27
N ILE A 136 -9.85 -11.57 2.59
CA ILE A 136 -10.31 -11.11 3.90
C ILE A 136 -9.73 -11.90 5.09
N SER A 137 -9.60 -13.22 4.96
CA SER A 137 -8.96 -14.08 5.98
C SER A 137 -7.51 -13.69 6.23
N ASP A 138 -6.74 -13.45 5.16
CA ASP A 138 -5.32 -13.12 5.23
C ASP A 138 -5.11 -11.72 5.78
N TYR A 139 -6.01 -10.79 5.44
CA TYR A 139 -6.02 -9.44 5.98
C TYR A 139 -6.21 -9.45 7.51
N TYR A 140 -7.21 -10.15 8.02
CA TYR A 140 -7.43 -10.24 9.46
C TYR A 140 -6.33 -11.04 10.18
N ASN A 141 -5.76 -12.07 9.55
CA ASN A 141 -4.58 -12.77 10.09
C ASN A 141 -3.37 -11.82 10.19
N ALA A 142 -3.16 -10.93 9.22
CA ALA A 142 -2.09 -9.94 9.26
C ALA A 142 -2.30 -8.86 10.34
N LEU A 143 -3.55 -8.53 10.67
CA LEU A 143 -3.86 -7.53 11.70
C LEU A 143 -3.86 -8.10 13.12
N TYR A 144 -4.47 -9.27 13.31
CA TYR A 144 -4.83 -9.80 14.62
C TYR A 144 -4.33 -11.23 14.86
N GLY A 145 -3.90 -11.94 13.81
CA GLY A 145 -3.49 -13.33 13.88
C GLY A 145 -1.96 -13.53 13.95
N ASN A 146 -1.51 -14.71 13.55
CA ASN A 146 -0.13 -15.16 13.65
C ASN A 146 0.83 -14.33 12.77
N ALA A 147 0.30 -13.76 11.68
CA ALA A 147 1.06 -12.92 10.78
C ALA A 147 1.26 -11.49 11.29
N ARG A 148 0.66 -11.14 12.43
CA ARG A 148 0.81 -9.82 13.05
C ARG A 148 2.27 -9.59 13.42
N ARG A 149 2.82 -8.50 12.90
CA ARG A 149 4.12 -7.99 13.31
C ARG A 149 3.98 -7.16 14.58
N MET A 150 4.46 -7.68 15.70
CA MET A 150 4.40 -7.01 17.01
C MET A 150 5.18 -5.68 17.03
N ASP A 151 6.21 -5.55 16.17
CA ASP A 151 6.98 -4.32 15.97
C ASP A 151 6.24 -3.25 15.16
N LYS A 152 5.10 -3.57 14.53
CA LYS A 152 4.33 -2.66 13.69
C LYS A 152 2.87 -2.63 14.12
N ASN A 153 2.47 -1.54 14.78
CA ASN A 153 1.08 -1.32 15.18
C ASN A 153 0.24 -0.90 13.97
N TYR A 154 -0.30 -1.88 13.24
CA TYR A 154 -1.18 -1.62 12.08
C TYR A 154 -2.51 -0.95 12.45
N THR A 155 -2.91 -0.97 13.73
CA THR A 155 -4.13 -0.34 14.25
C THR A 155 -4.09 1.19 14.31
N LEU A 156 -2.90 1.81 14.20
CA LEU A 156 -2.74 3.27 14.18
C LEU A 156 -2.84 3.87 12.76
N TYR A 157 -3.10 3.04 11.74
CA TYR A 157 -3.11 3.44 10.33
C TYR A 157 -4.50 3.27 9.68
N PHE A 158 -5.55 3.16 10.48
CA PHE A 158 -6.96 3.20 10.07
C PHE A 158 -7.60 4.45 10.64
#